data_AF-A0A7X0HJ29-F1
#
_entry.id   AF-A0A7X0HJ29-F1
#
_cell.length_a   1.000
_cell.length_b   1.000
_cell.length_c   1.000
_cell.angle_alpha   90.00
_cell.angle_beta   90.00
_cell.angle_gamma   90.00
#
_symmetry.space_group_name_H-M   'P 1'
#
loop_
_entity.id
_entity.type
_entity.pdbx_description
1 polymer ?
#
loop_
_entity_poly.entity_id
_entity_poly.type
_entity_poly.pdbx_seq_one_letter_code
_entity_poly.pdbx_strand_id
1 'polypeptide(L)'
;MGTVRKSAREATIVGLTGAAVLLGGALAPVAQAVDGGRASMRVCANTAGKWQSSDAKALGDCHTARGAYASKRAELIRGKVPGKVAESWGAKAAGESRSAVVDGARRTNGPMTSGEAVRAAMWAAVASDAARPVEARSGSAESATATGDEGYRGAVLEARRAARAAWRAAESAHAAGGRDTRRNIEADRAESKAWQTARTAGWLE
;
A
#
# COMPACT_ATOMS: atom_id res chain seq x y z
N MET A 1 -4.76 42.97 60.83
CA MET A 1 -4.43 41.70 61.51
C MET A 1 -4.84 40.54 60.61
N GLY A 2 -3.94 39.56 60.41
CA GLY A 2 -4.22 38.25 59.78
C GLY A 2 -4.00 38.18 58.25
N THR A 3 -2.78 37.91 57.75
CA THR A 3 -2.17 36.58 57.40
C THR A 3 -2.61 35.99 56.05
N VAL A 4 -1.73 35.94 55.03
CA VAL A 4 -0.74 34.89 54.66
C VAL A 4 -1.25 34.00 53.51
N ARG A 5 -0.42 33.92 52.47
CA ARG A 5 -0.55 33.06 51.26
C ARG A 5 -0.52 31.57 51.59
N LYS A 6 -1.14 30.73 50.75
CA LYS A 6 -0.57 29.46 50.27
C LYS A 6 -1.32 28.93 49.04
N SER A 7 -0.55 28.54 48.03
CA SER A 7 -0.98 27.73 46.88
C SER A 7 -1.24 26.28 47.30
N ALA A 8 -2.19 25.63 46.64
CA ALA A 8 -2.15 24.19 46.38
C ALA A 8 -2.85 23.91 45.04
N ARG A 9 -2.14 23.15 44.19
CA ARG A 9 -2.64 22.55 42.96
C ARG A 9 -3.59 21.43 43.32
N GLU A 10 -4.67 21.25 42.55
CA GLU A 10 -5.21 19.92 42.26
C GLU A 10 -6.13 19.98 41.03
N ALA A 11 -5.94 19.00 40.16
CA ALA A 11 -6.59 18.85 38.87
C ALA A 11 -7.77 17.91 38.98
N THR A 12 -8.85 18.14 38.22
CA THR A 12 -9.73 17.04 37.77
C THR A 12 -10.39 17.42 36.44
N ILE A 13 -10.17 16.55 35.45
CA ILE A 13 -10.79 16.54 34.12
C ILE A 13 -12.00 15.62 34.18
N VAL A 14 -13.20 16.11 33.82
CA VAL A 14 -14.36 15.35 33.30
C VAL A 14 -15.20 16.37 32.54
N GLY A 15 -15.74 16.21 31.34
CA GLY A 15 -15.82 15.14 30.36
C GLY A 15 -16.90 15.64 29.38
N LEU A 16 -16.61 15.77 28.08
CA LEU A 16 -17.56 16.30 27.11
C LEU A 16 -18.04 15.16 26.20
N THR A 17 -19.26 14.71 26.50
CA THR A 17 -20.14 13.94 25.61
C THR A 17 -20.49 14.76 24.38
N GLY A 18 -20.18 14.22 23.20
CA GLY A 18 -20.62 14.77 21.92
C GLY A 18 -21.17 13.66 21.04
N ALA A 19 -22.50 13.55 20.99
CA ALA A 19 -23.21 12.84 19.94
C ALA A 19 -24.03 13.88 19.16
N ALA A 20 -23.73 14.02 17.87
CA ALA A 20 -24.65 14.59 16.90
C ALA A 20 -24.43 13.85 15.59
N VAL A 21 -25.48 13.17 15.13
CA VAL A 21 -25.54 12.43 13.87
C VAL A 21 -26.56 13.14 12.98
N LEU A 22 -26.34 13.00 11.66
CA LEU A 22 -27.29 13.12 10.53
C LEU A 22 -27.30 14.50 9.84
N LEU A 23 -27.34 14.66 8.50
CA LEU A 23 -27.64 13.79 7.34
C LEU A 23 -27.29 14.57 6.04
N GLY A 24 -26.87 13.92 4.95
CA GLY A 24 -27.05 14.45 3.58
C GLY A 24 -25.95 14.25 2.52
N GLY A 25 -26.12 13.24 1.65
CA GLY A 25 -26.00 13.37 0.18
C GLY A 25 -24.63 13.39 -0.54
N ALA A 26 -24.45 12.39 -1.41
CA ALA A 26 -23.69 12.39 -2.68
C ALA A 26 -22.14 12.24 -2.68
N LEU A 27 -21.70 11.07 -3.17
CA LEU A 27 -20.46 10.74 -3.89
C LEU A 27 -19.12 11.24 -3.31
N ALA A 28 -18.45 10.37 -2.55
CA ALA A 28 -16.98 10.40 -2.49
C ALA A 28 -16.38 8.98 -2.31
N PRO A 29 -16.35 8.12 -3.34
CA PRO A 29 -15.67 6.83 -3.23
C PRO A 29 -14.21 6.96 -3.68
N VAL A 30 -13.43 7.88 -3.11
CA VAL A 30 -11.95 7.86 -3.32
C VAL A 30 -11.13 8.61 -2.26
N ALA A 31 -11.75 9.41 -1.38
CA ALA A 31 -11.02 10.41 -0.61
C ALA A 31 -10.50 9.97 0.78
N GLN A 32 -10.55 8.68 1.15
CA GLN A 32 -10.00 8.21 2.45
C GLN A 32 -8.84 7.21 2.33
N ALA A 33 -8.27 7.04 1.14
CA ALA A 33 -7.07 6.20 0.95
C ALA A 33 -5.73 6.95 1.17
N VAL A 34 -5.77 8.24 1.53
CA VAL A 34 -4.58 9.08 1.54
C VAL A 34 -4.56 9.94 2.79
N ASP A 35 -4.32 9.32 3.94
CA ASP A 35 -3.79 10.05 5.10
C ASP A 35 -2.57 9.32 5.66
N GLY A 36 -1.43 10.00 5.53
CA GLY A 36 -0.30 9.89 6.45
C GLY A 36 0.44 8.56 6.49
N GLY A 37 1.62 8.56 5.88
CA GLY A 37 2.67 7.57 6.05
C GLY A 37 3.20 7.36 7.48
N ARG A 38 2.38 7.03 8.48
CA ARG A 38 2.82 6.69 9.84
C ARG A 38 2.14 5.47 10.48
N ALA A 39 1.03 4.96 9.94
CA ALA A 39 0.37 3.76 10.48
C ALA A 39 0.82 2.49 9.73
N SER A 40 1.11 1.41 10.45
CA SER A 40 1.22 0.07 9.85
C SER A 40 -0.03 -0.17 9.01
N MET A 41 0.10 -0.49 7.71
CA MET A 41 -1.09 -0.95 7.01
C MET A 41 -1.56 -2.23 7.68
N ARG A 42 -2.82 -2.21 8.06
CA ARG A 42 -3.56 -3.38 8.50
C ARG A 42 -4.85 -3.40 7.73
N VAL A 43 -4.82 -3.07 6.44
CA VAL A 43 -6.07 -2.90 5.69
C VAL A 43 -6.75 -4.26 5.53
N CYS A 44 -5.98 -5.29 5.20
CA CYS A 44 -6.52 -6.64 5.10
C CYS A 44 -6.74 -7.26 6.48
N ALA A 45 -5.91 -6.95 7.49
CA ALA A 45 -6.08 -7.45 8.86
C ALA A 45 -7.27 -6.82 9.61
N ASN A 46 -7.54 -5.53 9.43
CA ASN A 46 -8.72 -4.84 9.99
C ASN A 46 -10.02 -5.30 9.32
N THR A 47 -9.92 -5.84 8.11
CA THR A 47 -11.04 -6.39 7.36
C THR A 47 -11.17 -7.91 7.57
N ALA A 48 -10.15 -8.58 8.11
CA ALA A 48 -10.11 -10.02 8.31
C ALA A 48 -11.15 -10.55 9.30
N GLY A 49 -11.53 -9.76 10.32
CA GLY A 49 -12.64 -10.11 11.22
C GLY A 49 -14.02 -10.08 10.55
N LYS A 50 -14.12 -9.52 9.34
CA LYS A 50 -15.33 -9.42 8.51
C LYS A 50 -15.28 -10.34 7.28
N TRP A 51 -14.16 -11.05 7.06
CA TRP A 51 -14.02 -12.04 5.99
C TRP A 51 -14.80 -13.30 6.34
N GLN A 52 -16.12 -13.24 6.16
CA GLN A 52 -16.86 -14.44 5.84
C GLN A 52 -16.66 -14.73 4.35
N SER A 53 -16.64 -16.01 3.98
CA SER A 53 -16.34 -16.49 2.61
C SER A 53 -17.26 -15.92 1.52
N SER A 54 -18.34 -15.22 1.90
CA SER A 54 -19.33 -14.57 1.04
C SER A 54 -19.17 -13.04 0.89
N ASP A 55 -18.32 -12.36 1.68
CA ASP A 55 -18.20 -10.89 1.61
C ASP A 55 -17.19 -10.45 0.53
N ALA A 56 -17.62 -10.54 -0.72
CA ALA A 56 -16.85 -10.11 -1.89
C ALA A 56 -16.44 -8.64 -1.82
N LYS A 57 -17.22 -7.81 -1.12
CA LYS A 57 -16.93 -6.38 -0.94
C LYS A 57 -15.76 -6.18 0.00
N ALA A 58 -15.78 -6.81 1.17
CA ALA A 58 -14.68 -6.75 2.14
C ALA A 58 -13.35 -7.25 1.54
N LEU A 59 -13.41 -8.30 0.72
CA LEU A 59 -12.24 -8.81 0.02
C LEU A 59 -11.72 -7.82 -1.03
N GLY A 60 -12.62 -7.26 -1.83
CA GLY A 60 -12.29 -6.27 -2.84
C GLY A 60 -11.75 -4.95 -2.27
N ASP A 61 -12.26 -4.51 -1.12
CA ASP A 61 -11.75 -3.32 -0.41
C ASP A 61 -10.28 -3.54 0.04
N CYS A 62 -9.94 -4.73 0.54
CA CYS A 62 -8.54 -5.10 0.84
C CYS A 62 -7.65 -5.05 -0.41
N HIS A 63 -8.09 -5.60 -1.55
CA HIS A 63 -7.32 -5.53 -2.80
C HIS A 63 -7.16 -4.10 -3.30
N THR A 64 -8.23 -3.30 -3.21
CA THR A 64 -8.24 -1.89 -3.61
C THR A 64 -7.22 -1.10 -2.81
N ALA A 65 -7.25 -1.22 -1.49
CA ALA A 65 -6.33 -0.49 -0.62
C ALA A 65 -4.88 -0.92 -0.83
N ARG A 66 -4.61 -2.23 -0.93
CA ARG A 66 -3.26 -2.75 -1.18
C ARG A 66 -2.72 -2.29 -2.53
N GLY A 67 -3.53 -2.33 -3.58
CA GLY A 67 -3.18 -1.84 -4.91
C GLY A 67 -2.89 -0.33 -4.91
N ALA A 68 -3.77 0.46 -4.28
CA ALA A 68 -3.59 1.91 -4.15
C ALA A 68 -2.31 2.27 -3.38
N TYR A 69 -1.98 1.53 -2.32
CA TYR A 69 -0.78 1.78 -1.54
C TYR A 69 0.51 1.39 -2.27
N ALA A 70 0.50 0.28 -3.03
CA ALA A 70 1.61 -0.06 -3.92
C ALA A 70 1.79 1.00 -5.02
N SER A 71 0.70 1.46 -5.63
CA SER A 71 0.70 2.55 -6.60
C SER A 71 1.28 3.84 -6.01
N LYS A 72 0.85 4.20 -4.80
CA LYS A 72 1.38 5.38 -4.12
C LYS A 72 2.87 5.24 -3.83
N ARG A 73 3.35 4.05 -3.46
CA ARG A 73 4.80 3.82 -3.30
C ARG A 73 5.54 4.08 -4.59
N ALA A 74 5.06 3.51 -5.70
CA ALA A 74 5.68 3.65 -7.01
C ALA A 74 5.78 5.13 -7.42
N GLU A 75 4.72 5.92 -7.17
CA GLU A 75 4.72 7.36 -7.41
C GLU A 75 5.78 8.10 -6.58
N LEU A 76 5.86 7.81 -5.28
CA LEU A 76 6.72 8.55 -4.36
C LEU A 76 8.21 8.21 -4.49
N ILE A 77 8.55 6.95 -4.83
CA ILE A 77 9.95 6.54 -5.02
C ILE A 77 10.51 6.94 -6.40
N ARG A 78 9.66 7.40 -7.32
CA ARG A 78 10.06 7.77 -8.68
C ARG A 78 11.18 8.82 -8.66
N GLY A 79 12.32 8.48 -9.29
CA GLY A 79 13.49 9.36 -9.37
C GLY A 79 14.35 9.40 -8.10
N LYS A 80 14.01 8.64 -7.06
CA LYS A 80 14.76 8.55 -5.80
C LYS A 80 15.51 7.22 -5.63
N VAL A 81 15.20 6.25 -6.49
CA VAL A 81 15.76 4.89 -6.44
C VAL A 81 16.97 4.78 -7.38
N PRO A 82 18.14 4.34 -6.87
CA PRO A 82 19.28 4.03 -7.73
C PRO A 82 19.03 2.74 -8.52
N GLY A 83 19.41 2.74 -9.80
CA GLY A 83 19.37 1.54 -10.64
C GLY A 83 18.88 1.80 -12.06
N LYS A 84 19.47 1.09 -13.02
CA LYS A 84 19.19 1.29 -14.46
C LYS A 84 17.73 1.06 -14.83
N VAL A 85 17.03 0.12 -14.17
CA VAL A 85 15.60 -0.13 -14.44
C VAL A 85 14.76 1.00 -13.85
N ALA A 86 15.02 1.42 -12.62
CA ALA A 86 14.29 2.55 -12.02
C ALA A 86 14.48 3.86 -12.83
N GLU A 87 15.68 4.13 -13.35
CA GLU A 87 15.95 5.29 -14.21
C GLU A 87 15.16 5.24 -15.52
N SER A 88 15.12 4.08 -16.18
CA SER A 88 14.46 3.92 -17.49
C SER A 88 12.94 3.71 -17.40
N TRP A 89 12.43 3.19 -16.27
CA TRP A 89 11.04 2.80 -16.13
C TRP A 89 10.29 3.50 -15.00
N GLY A 90 10.93 4.28 -14.12
CA GLY A 90 10.31 4.80 -12.90
C GLY A 90 9.02 5.58 -13.14
N ALA A 91 8.99 6.46 -14.14
CA ALA A 91 7.77 7.21 -14.49
C ALA A 91 6.67 6.33 -15.10
N LYS A 92 7.06 5.41 -15.99
CA LYS A 92 6.12 4.48 -16.60
C LYS A 92 5.53 3.54 -15.54
N ALA A 93 6.36 2.95 -14.69
CA ALA A 93 5.94 2.07 -13.62
C ALA A 93 4.95 2.74 -12.65
N ALA A 94 5.19 4.00 -12.26
CA ALA A 94 4.24 4.75 -11.46
C ALA A 94 2.87 4.92 -12.18
N GLY A 95 2.91 5.30 -13.46
CA GLY A 95 1.71 5.43 -14.29
C GLY A 95 0.95 4.11 -14.45
N GLU A 96 1.64 3.03 -14.77
CA GLU A 96 1.07 1.69 -14.97
C GLU A 96 0.50 1.10 -13.67
N SER A 97 1.15 1.35 -12.52
CA SER A 97 0.62 0.94 -11.22
C SER A 97 -0.68 1.67 -10.90
N ARG A 98 -0.75 2.97 -11.21
CA ARG A 98 -2.00 3.75 -11.08
C ARG A 98 -3.07 3.29 -12.06
N SER A 99 -2.72 3.01 -13.30
CA SER A 99 -3.65 2.48 -14.30
C SER A 99 -4.24 1.14 -13.85
N ALA A 100 -3.46 0.24 -13.28
CA ALA A 100 -3.98 -1.01 -12.71
C ALA A 100 -5.05 -0.77 -11.62
N VAL A 101 -4.86 0.25 -10.78
CA VAL A 101 -5.85 0.64 -9.77
C VAL A 101 -7.13 1.17 -10.40
N VAL A 102 -7.01 2.12 -11.33
CA VAL A 102 -8.15 2.78 -11.99
C VAL A 102 -8.92 1.81 -12.90
N ASP A 103 -8.22 1.07 -13.75
CA ASP A 103 -8.83 0.10 -14.66
C ASP A 103 -9.45 -1.07 -13.90
N GLY A 104 -8.79 -1.52 -12.83
CA GLY A 104 -9.32 -2.58 -11.98
C GLY A 104 -10.65 -2.20 -11.34
N ALA A 105 -10.78 -0.96 -10.85
CA ALA A 105 -12.04 -0.46 -10.30
C ALA A 105 -13.11 -0.23 -11.38
N ARG A 106 -12.71 0.24 -12.57
CA ARG A 106 -13.63 0.51 -13.68
C ARG A 106 -14.21 -0.77 -14.31
N ARG A 107 -13.38 -1.80 -14.54
CA ARG A 107 -13.81 -3.05 -15.20
C ARG A 107 -14.87 -3.82 -14.40
N THR A 108 -14.85 -3.71 -13.08
CA THR A 108 -15.72 -4.48 -12.20
C THR A 108 -16.95 -3.69 -11.72
N ASN A 109 -17.07 -2.40 -12.06
CA ASN A 109 -18.04 -1.48 -11.47
C ASN A 109 -18.11 -1.62 -9.92
N GLY A 110 -16.97 -1.91 -9.30
CA GLY A 110 -16.88 -2.36 -7.92
C GLY A 110 -15.42 -2.38 -7.46
N PRO A 111 -15.15 -2.91 -6.25
CA PRO A 111 -13.79 -2.95 -5.73
C PRO A 111 -12.83 -3.71 -6.67
N MET A 112 -11.54 -3.39 -6.58
CA MET A 112 -10.49 -4.02 -7.39
C MET A 112 -10.39 -5.54 -7.16
N THR A 113 -9.94 -6.27 -8.19
CA THR A 113 -9.61 -7.69 -8.08
C THR A 113 -8.21 -7.92 -7.52
N SER A 114 -7.92 -9.16 -7.11
CA SER A 114 -6.59 -9.55 -6.65
C SER A 114 -5.51 -9.43 -7.74
N GLY A 115 -5.84 -9.71 -9.01
CA GLY A 115 -4.89 -9.63 -10.12
C GLY A 115 -4.43 -8.20 -10.40
N GLU A 116 -5.35 -7.24 -10.32
CA GLU A 116 -5.05 -5.82 -10.47
C GLU A 116 -4.17 -5.30 -9.32
N ALA A 117 -4.40 -5.79 -8.09
CA ALA A 117 -3.52 -5.51 -6.94
C ALA A 117 -2.12 -6.10 -7.12
N VAL A 118 -1.98 -7.28 -7.75
CA VAL A 118 -0.66 -7.84 -8.13
C VAL A 118 0.02 -6.96 -9.16
N ARG A 119 -0.69 -6.51 -10.19
CA ARG A 119 -0.12 -5.65 -11.25
C ARG A 119 0.40 -4.34 -10.66
N ALA A 120 -0.34 -3.73 -9.73
CA ALA A 120 0.12 -2.54 -9.02
C ALA A 120 1.41 -2.80 -8.21
N ALA A 121 1.48 -3.91 -7.47
CA ALA A 121 2.66 -4.32 -6.69
C ALA A 121 3.87 -4.67 -7.56
N MET A 122 3.66 -5.32 -8.70
CA MET A 122 4.69 -5.61 -9.70
C MET A 122 5.35 -4.32 -10.19
N TRP A 123 4.55 -3.33 -10.62
CA TRP A 123 5.08 -2.05 -11.07
C TRP A 123 5.74 -1.24 -9.95
N ALA A 124 5.25 -1.35 -8.71
CA ALA A 124 5.96 -0.77 -7.58
C ALA A 124 7.33 -1.43 -7.33
N ALA A 125 7.47 -2.73 -7.58
CA ALA A 125 8.75 -3.42 -7.54
C ALA A 125 9.67 -2.98 -8.70
N VAL A 126 9.13 -2.74 -9.90
CA VAL A 126 9.88 -2.16 -11.04
C VAL A 126 10.39 -0.76 -10.71
N ALA A 127 9.54 0.11 -10.16
CA ALA A 127 9.93 1.44 -9.71
C ALA A 127 11.00 1.40 -8.60
N SER A 128 11.08 0.30 -7.83
CA SER A 128 12.10 0.07 -6.80
C SER A 128 13.38 -0.59 -7.35
N ASP A 129 13.52 -0.72 -8.67
CA ASP A 129 14.56 -1.51 -9.36
C ASP A 129 14.65 -2.96 -8.85
N ALA A 130 13.63 -3.45 -8.13
CA ALA A 130 13.53 -4.80 -7.55
C ALA A 130 12.91 -5.81 -8.53
N ALA A 131 12.46 -5.34 -9.68
CA ALA A 131 12.00 -6.17 -10.78
C ALA A 131 12.29 -5.43 -12.09
N ARG A 132 12.41 -6.18 -13.18
CA ARG A 132 12.44 -5.65 -14.53
C ARG A 132 11.21 -6.17 -15.27
N PRO A 133 10.51 -5.33 -16.04
CA PRO A 133 9.46 -5.84 -16.91
C PRO A 133 10.09 -6.80 -17.94
N VAL A 134 9.38 -7.86 -18.27
CA VAL A 134 9.68 -8.68 -19.45
C VAL A 134 8.99 -7.97 -20.60
N GLU A 135 9.77 -7.49 -21.56
CA GLU A 135 9.19 -6.94 -22.79
C GLU A 135 8.43 -8.06 -23.51
N ALA A 136 7.11 -7.98 -23.51
CA ALA A 136 6.29 -8.93 -24.22
C ALA A 136 6.44 -8.69 -25.74
N ARG A 137 6.88 -9.72 -26.46
CA ARG A 137 6.86 -9.77 -27.94
C ARG A 137 5.45 -9.57 -28.55
N SER A 138 4.39 -9.58 -27.72
CA SER A 138 2.99 -9.55 -28.15
C SER A 138 2.13 -8.47 -27.48
N GLY A 139 2.71 -7.40 -26.93
CA GLY A 139 1.94 -6.22 -26.50
C GLY A 139 1.10 -6.36 -25.23
N SER A 140 1.08 -7.54 -24.59
CA SER A 140 0.54 -7.70 -23.23
C SER A 140 1.66 -7.56 -22.20
N ALA A 141 1.87 -6.35 -21.71
CA ALA A 141 2.87 -6.08 -20.67
C ALA A 141 2.46 -6.70 -19.32
N GLU A 142 2.75 -7.97 -19.06
CA GLU A 142 2.23 -8.61 -17.84
C GLU A 142 3.13 -9.72 -17.26
N SER A 143 4.44 -9.61 -17.42
CA SER A 143 5.36 -10.33 -16.56
C SER A 143 6.56 -9.47 -16.21
N ALA A 144 7.04 -9.58 -14.97
CA ALA A 144 8.30 -9.01 -14.55
C ALA A 144 9.21 -10.13 -14.05
N THR A 145 10.51 -9.90 -14.06
CA THR A 145 11.50 -10.80 -13.46
C THR A 145 12.23 -10.07 -12.35
N ALA A 146 12.52 -10.77 -11.26
CA ALA A 146 13.40 -10.27 -10.22
C ALA A 146 14.76 -9.83 -10.81
N THR A 147 15.17 -8.59 -10.54
CA THR A 147 16.53 -8.08 -10.80
C THR A 147 17.53 -8.62 -9.77
N GLY A 148 18.82 -8.65 -10.09
CA GLY A 148 19.86 -8.98 -9.12
C GLY A 148 20.00 -7.95 -7.99
N ASP A 149 20.66 -8.36 -6.91
CA ASP A 149 21.03 -7.51 -5.77
C ASP A 149 22.50 -7.04 -5.84
N GLU A 150 23.22 -7.41 -6.91
CA GLU A 150 24.63 -7.04 -7.10
C GLU A 150 24.82 -5.51 -7.14
N GLY A 151 25.84 -5.02 -6.42
CA GLY A 151 26.13 -3.59 -6.30
C GLY A 151 25.28 -2.84 -5.27
N TYR A 152 24.21 -3.43 -4.74
CA TYR A 152 23.35 -2.81 -3.71
C TYR A 152 23.74 -3.22 -2.30
N ARG A 153 23.66 -2.28 -1.33
CA ARG A 153 24.05 -2.51 0.08
C ARG A 153 23.16 -1.75 1.05
N GLY A 154 23.21 -2.13 2.32
CA GLY A 154 22.55 -1.42 3.42
C GLY A 154 21.04 -1.24 3.21
N ALA A 155 20.53 -0.05 3.55
CA ALA A 155 19.10 0.26 3.47
C ALA A 155 18.51 0.10 2.05
N VAL A 156 19.31 0.41 1.02
CA VAL A 156 18.91 0.26 -0.39
C VAL A 156 18.66 -1.21 -0.73
N LEU A 157 19.54 -2.12 -0.32
CA LEU A 157 19.37 -3.56 -0.53
C LEU A 157 18.13 -4.09 0.19
N GLU A 158 17.92 -3.70 1.45
CA GLU A 158 16.74 -4.10 2.23
C GLU A 158 15.43 -3.58 1.62
N ALA A 159 15.43 -2.35 1.10
CA ALA A 159 14.28 -1.78 0.43
C ALA A 159 13.92 -2.52 -0.87
N ARG A 160 14.92 -2.89 -1.68
CA ARG A 160 14.71 -3.74 -2.87
C ARG A 160 14.12 -5.10 -2.51
N ARG A 161 14.72 -5.78 -1.52
CA ARG A 161 14.26 -7.11 -1.08
C ARG A 161 12.83 -7.06 -0.56
N ALA A 162 12.49 -6.03 0.22
CA ALA A 162 11.14 -5.85 0.71
C ALA A 162 10.14 -5.55 -0.42
N ALA A 163 10.49 -4.70 -1.40
CA ALA A 163 9.64 -4.46 -2.57
C ALA A 163 9.38 -5.75 -3.37
N ARG A 164 10.42 -6.58 -3.54
CA ARG A 164 10.31 -7.89 -4.20
C ARG A 164 9.43 -8.86 -3.41
N ALA A 165 9.59 -8.90 -2.10
CA ALA A 165 8.78 -9.73 -1.21
C ALA A 165 7.30 -9.31 -1.24
N ALA A 166 7.01 -8.00 -1.28
CA ALA A 166 5.65 -7.49 -1.40
C ALA A 166 4.97 -7.94 -2.70
N TRP A 167 5.67 -7.83 -3.83
CA TRP A 167 5.20 -8.33 -5.11
C TRP A 167 4.97 -9.85 -5.09
N ARG A 168 5.94 -10.64 -4.60
CA ARG A 168 5.81 -12.11 -4.49
C ARG A 168 4.67 -12.55 -3.57
N ALA A 169 4.47 -11.87 -2.45
CA ALA A 169 3.35 -12.13 -1.55
C ALA A 169 2.01 -11.80 -2.22
N ALA A 170 1.96 -10.74 -3.03
CA ALA A 170 0.78 -10.42 -3.80
C ALA A 170 0.47 -11.49 -4.85
N GLU A 171 1.46 -11.95 -5.61
CA GLU A 171 1.33 -13.07 -6.55
C GLU A 171 0.82 -14.33 -5.84
N SER A 172 1.40 -14.63 -4.67
CA SER A 172 1.00 -15.78 -3.85
C SER A 172 -0.46 -15.71 -3.42
N ALA A 173 -0.93 -14.55 -2.98
CA ALA A 173 -2.32 -14.33 -2.62
C ALA A 173 -3.26 -14.47 -3.82
N HIS A 174 -2.87 -13.97 -4.99
CA HIS A 174 -3.63 -14.11 -6.23
C HIS A 174 -3.70 -15.57 -6.71
N ALA A 175 -2.57 -16.29 -6.71
CA ALA A 175 -2.50 -17.70 -7.09
C ALA A 175 -3.38 -18.60 -6.20
N ALA A 176 -3.59 -18.22 -4.94
CA ALA A 176 -4.57 -18.86 -4.05
C ALA A 176 -6.02 -18.40 -4.29
N GLY A 177 -6.33 -17.94 -5.51
CA GLY A 177 -7.64 -17.44 -5.91
C GLY A 177 -8.02 -16.08 -5.32
N GLY A 178 -7.07 -15.34 -4.73
CA GLY A 178 -7.31 -14.02 -4.15
C GLY A 178 -8.21 -13.99 -2.91
N ARG A 179 -8.68 -15.14 -2.42
CA ARG A 179 -9.63 -15.30 -1.32
C ARG A 179 -8.99 -15.78 -0.02
N ASP A 180 -7.76 -16.30 -0.08
CA ASP A 180 -7.02 -16.76 1.10
C ASP A 180 -6.70 -15.56 2.01
N THR A 181 -7.41 -15.52 3.13
CA THR A 181 -7.29 -14.52 4.19
C THR A 181 -5.85 -14.37 4.67
N ARG A 182 -5.19 -15.48 4.96
CA ARG A 182 -3.83 -15.47 5.54
C ARG A 182 -2.83 -14.89 4.54
N ARG A 183 -2.91 -15.30 3.27
CA ARG A 183 -2.02 -14.79 2.22
C ARG A 183 -2.26 -13.32 1.89
N ASN A 184 -3.51 -12.86 1.96
CA ASN A 184 -3.81 -11.44 1.79
C ASN A 184 -3.25 -10.58 2.95
N ILE A 185 -3.32 -11.07 4.20
CA ILE A 185 -2.67 -10.42 5.35
C ILE A 185 -1.14 -10.42 5.18
N GLU A 186 -0.56 -11.52 4.70
CA GLU A 186 0.87 -11.60 4.42
C GLU A 186 1.30 -10.58 3.36
N ALA A 187 0.53 -10.44 2.28
CA ALA A 187 0.80 -9.44 1.25
C ALA A 187 0.69 -8.00 1.78
N ASP A 188 -0.31 -7.70 2.61
CA ASP A 188 -0.47 -6.40 3.30
C ASP A 188 0.72 -6.07 4.22
N ARG A 189 1.19 -7.07 4.98
CA ARG A 189 2.39 -6.94 5.83
C ARG A 189 3.66 -6.75 5.01
N ALA A 190 3.82 -7.49 3.92
CA ALA A 190 4.98 -7.39 3.05
C ALA A 190 5.04 -6.00 2.38
N GLU A 191 3.91 -5.48 1.91
CA GLU A 191 3.83 -4.13 1.35
C GLU A 191 4.08 -3.05 2.42
N SER A 192 3.60 -3.25 3.66
CA SER A 192 3.95 -2.37 4.79
C SER A 192 5.46 -2.33 5.05
N LYS A 193 6.11 -3.50 5.02
CA LYS A 193 7.56 -3.61 5.19
C LYS A 193 8.29 -2.90 4.04
N ALA A 194 7.84 -3.07 2.79
CA ALA A 194 8.41 -2.39 1.63
C ALA A 194 8.39 -0.86 1.75
N TRP A 195 7.32 -0.31 2.32
CA TRP A 195 7.23 1.12 2.63
C TRP A 195 8.18 1.57 3.72
N GLN A 196 8.27 0.80 4.82
CA GLN A 196 9.16 1.13 5.92
C GLN A 196 10.62 1.13 5.46
N THR A 197 11.03 0.10 4.72
CA THR A 197 12.40 0.01 4.22
C THR A 197 12.70 1.06 3.15
N ALA A 198 11.73 1.41 2.30
CA ALA A 198 11.88 2.52 1.35
C ALA A 198 12.07 3.88 2.04
N ARG A 199 11.39 4.14 3.17
CA ARG A 199 11.68 5.33 4.01
C ARG A 199 13.09 5.27 4.60
N THR A 200 13.48 4.14 5.17
CA THR A 200 14.83 3.96 5.72
C THR A 200 15.91 4.15 4.65
N ALA A 201 15.63 3.81 3.39
CA ALA A 201 16.52 4.03 2.26
C ALA A 201 16.48 5.46 1.69
N GLY A 202 15.65 6.36 2.26
CA GLY A 202 15.51 7.75 1.82
C GLY A 202 14.71 7.92 0.52
N TRP A 203 14.00 6.89 0.07
CA TRP A 203 13.20 6.95 -1.17
C TRP A 203 11.84 7.58 -0.97
N LEU A 204 11.39 7.69 0.28
CA LEU A 204 10.09 8.21 0.66
C LEU A 204 10.31 9.29 1.73
N GLU A 205 9.67 10.44 1.56
CA GLU A 205 9.59 11.51 2.57
C GLU A 205 8.44 11.27 3.55
#